data_AF-A0A925A3W1-F1
#
_entry.id   AF-A0A925A3W1-F1
#
_cell.length_a   1.000
_cell.length_b   1.000
_cell.length_c   1.000
_cell.angle_alpha   90.00
_cell.angle_beta   90.00
_cell.angle_gamma   90.00
#
_symmetry.space_group_name_H-M   'P 1'
#
loop_
_entity.id
_entity.type
_entity.pdbx_description
1 polymer ?
#
loop_
_entity_poly.entity_id
_entity_poly.type
_entity_poly.pdbx_seq_one_letter_code
_entity_poly.pdbx_strand_id
1 'polypeptide(L)'
;MEVSFKYKNEFIQALEHYTPSQEAIDTLATMPLVILLSVTGGGRNTIINKLVETGRYHFIVSDTTRPAKVRNGALEIDGEAYHFRSQEDVLGDIKAGAYLEAELIHDQQVSGTRVAELVRAHNSGKVPINEVDIGGTDAIAAIKPDTLFLFIVPPNFDEWMRRLHTREDMSEKELLNRLTTAVRMLRAVLNSKRFVFVVNDSLEQVVSAVDDYISGKTHDTHDILARQTARTLLDAIIEHYPQLM
;
A
#
# COMPACT_ATOMS: atom_id res chain seq x y z
N MET A 1 -4.93 -5.54 27.97
CA MET A 1 -5.84 -4.38 27.94
C MET A 1 -6.04 -4.02 26.48
N GLU A 2 -7.24 -4.15 25.96
CA GLU A 2 -7.57 -3.54 24.66
C GLU A 2 -7.41 -2.02 24.82
N VAL A 3 -6.43 -1.45 24.13
CA VAL A 3 -6.31 0.01 24.04
C VAL A 3 -7.51 0.45 23.24
N SER A 4 -8.48 1.12 23.86
CA SER A 4 -9.62 1.63 23.11
C SER A 4 -9.13 2.66 22.10
N PHE A 5 -9.59 2.55 20.86
CA PHE A 5 -9.30 3.53 19.83
C PHE A 5 -10.01 4.84 20.20
N LYS A 6 -9.24 5.81 20.68
CA LYS A 6 -9.71 7.10 21.15
C LYS A 6 -10.13 7.93 19.92
N TYR A 7 -11.19 8.73 20.04
CA TYR A 7 -11.67 9.58 18.94
C TYR A 7 -12.23 8.86 17.71
N LYS A 8 -12.67 7.60 17.82
CA LYS A 8 -13.21 6.84 16.68
C LYS A 8 -14.25 7.63 15.88
N ASN A 9 -15.24 8.22 16.56
CA ASN A 9 -16.33 8.93 15.90
C ASN A 9 -15.84 10.22 15.23
N GLU A 10 -14.90 10.91 15.85
CA GLU A 10 -14.29 12.12 15.32
C GLU A 10 -13.43 11.84 14.09
N PHE A 11 -12.73 10.70 14.05
CA PHE A 11 -12.04 10.24 12.83
C PHE A 11 -13.02 9.90 11.72
N ILE A 12 -14.09 9.15 12.01
CA ILE A 12 -15.13 8.83 11.03
C ILE A 12 -15.69 10.12 10.44
N GLN A 13 -16.08 11.07 11.28
CA GLN A 13 -16.62 12.36 10.85
C GLN A 13 -15.61 13.18 10.04
N ALA A 14 -14.33 13.19 10.45
CA ALA A 14 -13.30 13.94 9.74
C ALA A 14 -12.95 13.33 8.37
N LEU A 15 -13.08 12.01 8.22
CA LEU A 15 -12.75 11.28 6.99
C LEU A 15 -13.90 11.21 5.98
N GLU A 16 -15.17 11.26 6.43
CA GLU A 16 -16.36 11.06 5.58
C GLU A 16 -16.40 11.98 4.34
N HIS A 17 -15.91 13.21 4.47
CA HIS A 17 -15.85 14.21 3.39
C HIS A 17 -14.48 14.85 3.27
N TYR A 18 -13.43 14.11 3.64
CA TYR A 18 -12.08 14.63 3.62
C TYR A 18 -11.64 15.04 2.21
N THR A 19 -10.97 16.18 2.11
CA THR A 19 -10.28 16.62 0.89
C THR A 19 -8.93 17.20 1.30
N PRO A 20 -7.82 16.83 0.62
CA PRO A 20 -6.51 17.40 0.89
C PRO A 20 -6.45 18.91 0.65
N SER A 21 -5.46 19.57 1.24
CA SER A 21 -5.19 20.98 0.96
C SER A 21 -4.87 21.24 -0.52
N GLN A 22 -5.11 22.46 -0.99
CA GLN A 22 -4.77 22.86 -2.36
C GLN A 22 -3.27 22.71 -2.64
N GLU A 23 -2.41 22.98 -1.64
CA GLU A 23 -0.96 22.75 -1.72
C GLU A 23 -0.63 21.29 -2.07
N ALA A 24 -1.35 20.33 -1.47
CA ALA A 24 -1.16 18.91 -1.78
C ALA A 24 -1.49 18.60 -3.23
N ILE A 25 -2.63 19.12 -3.70
CA ILE A 25 -3.13 18.93 -5.07
C ILE A 25 -2.13 19.53 -6.07
N ASP A 26 -1.68 20.75 -5.83
CA ASP A 26 -0.73 21.46 -6.69
C ASP A 26 0.63 20.76 -6.73
N THR A 27 1.12 20.29 -5.58
CA THR A 27 2.37 19.51 -5.49
C THR A 27 2.27 18.22 -6.31
N LEU A 28 1.17 17.48 -6.16
CA LEU A 28 0.94 16.23 -6.90
C LEU A 28 0.78 16.43 -8.41
N ALA A 29 0.21 17.57 -8.83
CA ALA A 29 0.04 17.88 -10.25
C ALA A 29 1.37 18.03 -11.00
N THR A 30 2.47 18.30 -10.29
CA THR A 30 3.79 18.59 -10.89
C THR A 30 4.78 17.44 -10.81
N MET A 31 4.38 16.28 -10.31
CA MET A 31 5.27 15.12 -10.18
C MET A 31 4.59 13.80 -10.54
N PRO A 32 5.35 12.78 -10.98
CA PRO A 32 4.83 11.42 -11.03
C PRO A 32 4.51 10.90 -9.62
N LEU A 33 3.68 9.85 -9.55
CA LEU A 33 3.44 9.11 -8.31
C LEU A 33 3.31 7.63 -8.64
N VAL A 34 4.02 6.80 -7.88
CA VAL A 34 3.95 5.34 -8.01
C VAL A 34 3.39 4.75 -6.71
N ILE A 35 2.33 3.95 -6.83
CA ILE A 35 1.72 3.25 -5.71
C ILE A 35 1.84 1.75 -5.94
N LEU A 36 2.48 1.06 -5.00
CA LEU A 36 2.57 -0.40 -5.02
C LEU A 36 1.54 -1.01 -4.06
N LEU A 37 0.79 -1.97 -4.58
CA LEU A 37 -0.11 -2.84 -3.84
C LEU A 37 0.33 -4.27 -4.00
N SER A 38 0.00 -5.09 -3.01
CA SER A 38 0.27 -6.52 -3.03
C SER A 38 -0.54 -7.16 -1.92
N VAL A 39 -0.89 -8.43 -2.09
CA VAL A 39 -1.24 -9.27 -0.94
C VAL A 39 -0.08 -9.24 0.08
N THR A 40 -0.39 -9.37 1.37
CA THR A 40 0.64 -9.48 2.41
C THR A 40 1.65 -10.56 2.01
N GLY A 41 2.95 -10.27 2.10
CA GLY A 41 3.99 -11.26 1.76
C GLY A 41 4.29 -11.40 0.26
N GLY A 42 3.62 -10.63 -0.61
CA GLY A 42 3.92 -10.61 -2.05
C GLY A 42 5.18 -9.81 -2.44
N GLY A 43 5.95 -9.28 -1.48
CA GLY A 43 7.30 -8.74 -1.70
C GLY A 43 7.42 -7.24 -1.94
N ARG A 44 6.34 -6.47 -1.68
CA ARG A 44 6.27 -5.01 -1.85
C ARG A 44 7.46 -4.26 -1.24
N ASN A 45 7.74 -4.46 0.05
CA ASN A 45 8.84 -3.75 0.73
C ASN A 45 10.21 -4.06 0.10
N THR A 46 10.45 -5.31 -0.29
CA THR A 46 11.69 -5.71 -0.98
C THR A 46 11.85 -4.97 -2.31
N ILE A 47 10.77 -4.86 -3.08
CA ILE A 47 10.75 -4.14 -4.36
C ILE A 47 10.98 -2.64 -4.14
N ILE A 48 10.25 -2.02 -3.19
CA ILE A 48 10.41 -0.59 -2.85
C ILE A 48 11.84 -0.30 -2.43
N ASN A 49 12.41 -1.09 -1.51
CA ASN A 49 13.79 -0.91 -1.06
C ASN A 49 14.75 -0.98 -2.24
N LYS A 50 14.56 -1.95 -3.15
CA LYS A 50 15.41 -2.08 -4.33
C LYS A 50 15.29 -0.89 -5.28
N LEU A 51 14.08 -0.37 -5.49
CA LEU A 51 13.83 0.82 -6.28
C LEU A 51 14.49 2.06 -5.65
N VAL A 52 14.40 2.24 -4.33
CA VAL A 52 15.04 3.35 -3.61
C VAL A 52 16.57 3.27 -3.69
N GLU A 53 17.15 2.05 -3.59
CA GLU A 53 18.60 1.81 -3.73
C GLU A 53 19.15 2.27 -5.08
N THR A 54 18.34 2.28 -6.15
CA THR A 54 18.77 2.80 -7.47
C THR A 54 19.08 4.30 -7.44
N GLY A 55 18.62 5.02 -6.40
CA GLY A 55 18.70 6.48 -6.30
C GLY A 55 17.63 7.23 -7.10
N ARG A 56 16.84 6.55 -7.95
CA ARG A 56 15.77 7.16 -8.77
C ARG A 56 14.48 7.41 -8.00
N TYR A 57 14.23 6.66 -6.93
CA TYR A 57 12.97 6.69 -6.19
C TYR A 57 13.12 7.25 -4.78
N HIS A 58 12.05 7.87 -4.28
CA HIS A 58 11.92 8.35 -2.92
C HIS A 58 10.74 7.65 -2.25
N PHE A 59 11.01 6.83 -1.25
CA PHE A 59 9.94 6.20 -0.48
C PHE A 59 9.24 7.23 0.39
N ILE A 60 7.92 7.33 0.23
CA ILE A 60 7.06 8.15 1.07
C ILE A 60 6.73 7.36 2.33
N VAL A 61 7.12 7.88 3.49
CA VAL A 61 6.82 7.26 4.78
C VAL A 61 5.42 7.72 5.24
N SER A 62 4.47 6.81 5.35
CA SER A 62 3.13 7.14 5.86
C SER A 62 3.12 7.28 7.39
N ASP A 63 2.18 8.04 7.91
CA ASP A 63 1.90 8.08 9.34
C ASP A 63 1.01 6.88 9.74
N THR A 64 1.12 6.44 10.99
CA THR A 64 0.21 5.48 11.60
C THR A 64 0.00 5.78 13.08
N THR A 65 -1.22 5.56 13.57
CA THR A 65 -1.55 5.74 15.00
C THR A 65 -1.40 4.47 15.83
N ARG A 66 -1.09 3.33 15.19
CA ARG A 66 -0.75 2.12 15.94
C ARG A 66 0.62 2.29 16.61
N PRO A 67 0.87 1.64 17.75
CA PRO A 67 2.23 1.52 18.27
C PRO A 67 3.17 0.78 17.30
N ALA A 68 4.46 1.11 17.37
CA ALA A 68 5.52 0.32 16.74
C ALA A 68 5.44 -1.14 17.22
N LYS A 69 5.59 -2.08 16.28
CA LYS A 69 5.54 -3.52 16.54
C LYS A 69 6.93 -4.11 16.49
N VAL A 70 7.14 -5.22 17.19
CA VAL A 70 8.34 -6.04 17.01
C VAL A 70 8.14 -6.91 15.77
N ARG A 71 9.07 -6.83 14.82
CA ARG A 71 9.14 -7.68 13.64
C ARG A 71 10.53 -8.29 13.53
N ASN A 72 10.63 -9.58 13.25
CA ASN A 72 11.91 -10.30 13.15
C ASN A 72 12.83 -10.08 14.37
N GLY A 73 12.25 -9.95 15.57
CA GLY A 73 13.01 -9.73 16.82
C GLY A 73 13.48 -8.29 17.06
N ALA A 74 13.17 -7.33 16.18
CA ALA A 74 13.50 -5.91 16.35
C ALA A 74 12.24 -5.04 16.40
N LEU A 75 12.25 -4.00 17.23
CA LEU A 75 11.19 -2.98 17.24
C LEU A 75 11.28 -2.15 15.95
N GLU A 76 10.14 -1.91 15.29
CA GLU A 76 10.09 -0.99 14.16
C GLU A 76 10.65 0.40 14.53
N ILE A 77 11.41 0.99 13.61
CA ILE A 77 12.06 2.29 13.79
C ILE A 77 11.18 3.38 13.18
N ASP A 78 10.99 4.47 13.92
CA ASP A 78 10.24 5.64 13.43
C ASP A 78 10.93 6.26 12.22
N GLY A 79 10.15 6.55 11.17
CA GLY A 79 10.65 7.15 9.93
C GLY A 79 11.23 6.15 8.92
N GLU A 80 11.25 4.85 9.21
CA GLU A 80 11.65 3.83 8.21
C GLU A 80 10.45 3.34 7.39
N ALA A 81 9.52 2.64 8.03
CA ALA A 81 8.29 2.14 7.38
C ALA A 81 7.07 3.03 7.66
N TYR A 82 7.05 3.64 8.85
CA TYR A 82 5.99 4.55 9.28
C TYR A 82 6.54 5.63 10.21
N HIS A 83 5.83 6.75 10.26
CA HIS A 83 5.86 7.65 11.42
C HIS A 83 4.79 7.23 12.43
N PHE A 84 5.21 6.85 13.63
CA PHE A 84 4.32 6.44 14.72
C PHE A 84 3.84 7.66 15.48
N ARG A 85 2.60 8.07 15.24
CA ARG A 85 2.05 9.32 15.77
C ARG A 85 0.90 9.11 16.73
N SER A 86 0.63 10.11 17.58
CA SER A 86 -0.55 10.10 18.44
C SER A 86 -1.84 10.24 17.63
N GLN A 87 -2.95 9.74 18.17
CA GLN A 87 -4.26 9.88 17.54
C GLN A 87 -4.70 11.36 17.51
N GLU A 88 -4.36 12.12 18.56
CA GLU A 88 -4.62 13.54 18.67
C GLU A 88 -3.96 14.34 17.55
N ASP A 89 -2.66 14.12 17.31
CA ASP A 89 -1.92 14.83 16.27
C ASP A 89 -2.46 14.47 14.89
N VAL A 90 -2.67 13.17 14.62
CA VAL A 90 -3.20 12.71 13.32
C VAL A 90 -4.59 13.29 13.05
N LEU A 91 -5.48 13.31 14.05
CA LEU A 91 -6.80 13.91 13.92
C LEU A 91 -6.74 15.42 13.66
N GLY A 92 -5.84 16.13 14.34
CA GLY A 92 -5.61 17.56 14.11
C GLY A 92 -5.17 17.85 12.68
N ASP A 93 -4.19 17.09 12.18
CA ASP A 93 -3.67 17.24 10.83
C ASP A 93 -4.69 16.85 9.74
N ILE A 94 -5.50 15.81 9.97
CA ILE A 94 -6.62 15.49 9.07
C ILE A 94 -7.59 16.66 9.02
N LYS A 95 -8.02 17.22 10.17
CA LYS A 95 -8.90 18.39 10.18
C LYS A 95 -8.31 19.62 9.50
N ALA A 96 -6.98 19.71 9.45
CA ALA A 96 -6.26 20.79 8.78
C ALA A 96 -5.97 20.55 7.29
N GLY A 97 -6.39 19.42 6.70
CA GLY A 97 -6.13 19.13 5.29
C GLY A 97 -4.68 18.68 4.99
N ALA A 98 -3.93 18.22 5.99
CA ALA A 98 -2.49 17.93 5.89
C ALA A 98 -2.15 16.50 5.42
N TYR A 99 -3.12 15.74 4.91
CA TYR A 99 -2.96 14.40 4.34
C TYR A 99 -3.39 14.39 2.88
N LEU A 100 -2.73 13.56 2.06
CA LEU A 100 -3.22 13.19 0.74
C LEU A 100 -4.35 12.18 0.85
N GLU A 101 -4.14 11.16 1.67
CA GLU A 101 -5.11 10.14 2.00
C GLU A 101 -4.90 9.71 3.45
N ALA A 102 -5.98 9.28 4.09
CA ALA A 102 -5.95 8.63 5.38
C ALA A 102 -7.15 7.68 5.50
N GLU A 103 -6.95 6.54 6.14
CA GLU A 103 -7.97 5.50 6.31
C GLU A 103 -8.03 5.05 7.77
N LEU A 104 -9.25 4.89 8.30
CA LEU A 104 -9.51 4.19 9.55
C LEU A 104 -9.51 2.68 9.28
N ILE A 105 -8.44 2.01 9.67
CA ILE A 105 -8.22 0.59 9.40
C ILE A 105 -8.74 -0.23 10.57
N HIS A 106 -9.73 -1.08 10.28
CA HIS A 106 -10.34 -2.04 11.22
C HIS A 106 -10.80 -1.43 12.55
N ASP A 107 -11.23 -0.17 12.54
CA ASP A 107 -11.63 0.59 13.73
C ASP A 107 -10.57 0.69 14.84
N GLN A 108 -9.30 0.46 14.52
CA GLN A 108 -8.21 0.27 15.49
C GLN A 108 -7.02 1.20 15.28
N GLN A 109 -6.83 1.71 14.07
CA GLN A 109 -5.75 2.62 13.75
C GLN A 109 -6.13 3.50 12.57
N VAL A 110 -5.50 4.65 12.48
CA VAL A 110 -5.54 5.48 11.28
C VAL A 110 -4.15 5.45 10.66
N SER A 111 -4.07 5.29 9.36
CA SER A 111 -2.83 5.39 8.60
C SER A 111 -3.06 6.25 7.38
N GLY A 112 -2.06 6.99 6.97
CA GLY A 112 -2.23 7.93 5.87
C GLY A 112 -0.94 8.62 5.46
N THR A 113 -0.97 9.23 4.29
CA THR A 113 0.18 9.88 3.68
C THR A 113 0.11 11.39 3.88
N ARG A 114 1.04 11.96 4.66
CA ARG A 114 1.08 13.41 4.89
C ARG A 114 1.55 14.18 3.66
N VAL A 115 0.99 15.37 3.48
CA VAL A 115 1.39 16.30 2.40
C VAL A 115 2.85 16.72 2.52
N ALA A 116 3.34 16.89 3.75
CA ALA A 116 4.75 17.21 4.00
C ALA A 116 5.71 16.15 3.42
N GLU A 117 5.31 14.88 3.36
CA GLU A 117 6.13 13.82 2.77
C GLU A 117 6.14 13.86 1.25
N LEU A 118 5.01 14.22 0.64
CA LEU A 118 4.94 14.47 -0.79
C LEU A 118 5.84 15.62 -1.20
N VAL A 119 5.84 16.71 -0.43
CA VAL A 119 6.72 17.86 -0.66
C VAL A 119 8.20 17.46 -0.49
N ARG A 120 8.54 16.64 0.51
CA ARG A 120 9.90 16.11 0.66
C ARG A 120 10.32 15.24 -0.53
N ALA A 121 9.44 14.36 -1.00
CA ALA A 121 9.70 13.53 -2.17
C ALA A 121 9.88 14.39 -3.43
N HIS A 122 9.00 15.37 -3.65
CA HIS A 122 9.07 16.34 -4.74
C HIS A 122 10.42 17.07 -4.76
N ASN A 123 10.80 17.66 -3.62
CA ASN A 123 12.06 18.42 -3.47
C ASN A 123 13.31 17.56 -3.64
N SER A 124 13.22 16.24 -3.49
CA SER A 124 14.35 15.35 -3.72
C SER A 124 14.67 15.14 -5.21
N GLY A 125 13.78 15.56 -6.12
CA GLY A 125 13.93 15.36 -7.57
C GLY A 125 13.82 13.90 -8.02
N LYS A 126 13.39 13.00 -7.12
CA LYS A 126 13.21 11.57 -7.36
C LYS A 126 11.74 11.24 -7.57
N VAL A 127 11.46 10.06 -8.14
CA VAL A 127 10.09 9.57 -8.30
C VAL A 127 9.53 9.16 -6.94
N PRO A 128 8.46 9.79 -6.44
CA PRO A 128 7.80 9.38 -5.21
C PRO A 128 7.17 7.99 -5.38
N ILE A 129 7.46 7.09 -4.46
CA ILE A 129 6.88 5.75 -4.39
C ILE A 129 6.29 5.52 -3.00
N ASN A 130 5.07 4.99 -2.95
CA ASN A 130 4.40 4.69 -1.69
C ASN A 130 3.74 3.30 -1.74
N GLU A 131 3.43 2.78 -0.56
CA GLU A 131 2.54 1.65 -0.36
C GLU A 131 1.28 2.09 0.40
N VAL A 132 0.11 1.94 -0.21
CA VAL A 132 -1.18 2.19 0.45
C VAL A 132 -2.11 0.99 0.35
N ASP A 133 -3.14 0.98 1.18
CA ASP A 133 -4.25 0.04 1.07
C ASP A 133 -5.23 0.49 -0.04
N ILE A 134 -6.21 -0.35 -0.36
CA ILE A 134 -7.15 -0.08 -1.46
C ILE A 134 -7.95 1.20 -1.24
N GLY A 135 -8.37 1.49 -0.01
CA GLY A 135 -9.09 2.73 0.29
C GLY A 135 -8.26 3.96 -0.09
N GLY A 136 -6.98 3.96 0.27
CA GLY A 136 -6.03 4.99 -0.14
C GLY A 136 -5.90 5.12 -1.66
N THR A 137 -5.97 4.02 -2.43
CA THR A 137 -5.85 4.11 -3.90
C THR A 137 -6.99 4.85 -4.57
N ASP A 138 -8.22 4.72 -4.06
CA ASP A 138 -9.37 5.42 -4.62
C ASP A 138 -9.31 6.92 -4.31
N ALA A 139 -8.90 7.28 -3.08
CA ALA A 139 -8.66 8.67 -2.69
C ALA A 139 -7.58 9.32 -3.57
N ILE A 140 -6.44 8.65 -3.74
CA ILE A 140 -5.35 9.14 -4.59
C ILE A 140 -5.80 9.27 -6.04
N ALA A 141 -6.52 8.28 -6.59
CA ALA A 141 -6.95 8.31 -7.98
C ALA A 141 -7.97 9.43 -8.29
N ALA A 142 -8.77 9.84 -7.30
CA ALA A 142 -9.68 10.97 -7.44
C ALA A 142 -8.95 12.32 -7.61
N ILE A 143 -7.74 12.43 -7.03
CA ILE A 143 -6.94 13.66 -7.04
C ILE A 143 -5.88 13.65 -8.15
N LYS A 144 -5.21 12.50 -8.32
CA LYS A 144 -4.11 12.28 -9.26
C LYS A 144 -4.40 11.04 -10.12
N PRO A 145 -5.28 11.15 -11.14
CA PRO A 145 -5.72 10.01 -11.95
C PRO A 145 -4.63 9.40 -12.83
N ASP A 146 -3.53 10.10 -13.09
CA ASP A 146 -2.34 9.64 -13.83
C ASP A 146 -1.33 8.88 -12.94
N THR A 147 -1.67 8.62 -11.67
CA THR A 147 -0.84 7.80 -10.76
C THR A 147 -0.65 6.39 -11.31
N LEU A 148 0.59 5.88 -11.26
CA LEU A 148 0.89 4.50 -11.63
C LEU A 148 0.56 3.57 -10.45
N PHE A 149 -0.59 2.89 -10.52
CA PHE A 149 -0.99 1.88 -9.54
C PHE A 149 -0.53 0.49 -9.99
N LEU A 150 0.46 -0.07 -9.30
CA LEU A 150 1.00 -1.39 -9.58
C LEU A 150 0.50 -2.40 -8.56
N PHE A 151 -0.10 -3.49 -9.02
CA PHE A 151 -0.43 -4.64 -8.20
C PHE A 151 0.60 -5.74 -8.40
N ILE A 152 1.40 -6.00 -7.37
CA ILE A 152 2.41 -7.02 -7.35
C ILE A 152 1.79 -8.35 -6.91
N VAL A 153 1.90 -9.36 -7.77
CA VAL A 153 1.34 -10.69 -7.54
C VAL A 153 2.48 -11.67 -7.23
N PRO A 154 2.42 -12.50 -6.19
CA PRO A 154 3.36 -13.61 -6.06
C PRO A 154 3.21 -14.60 -7.23
N PRO A 155 4.23 -15.39 -7.58
CA PRO A 155 4.23 -16.22 -8.78
C PRO A 155 3.18 -17.34 -8.73
N ASN A 156 2.86 -17.85 -7.54
CA ASN A 156 1.81 -18.84 -7.31
C ASN A 156 1.42 -18.88 -5.83
N PHE A 157 0.36 -19.63 -5.52
CA PHE A 157 -0.18 -19.80 -4.18
C PHE A 157 0.82 -20.45 -3.21
N ASP A 158 1.49 -21.53 -3.61
CA ASP A 158 2.41 -22.27 -2.73
C ASP A 158 3.60 -21.41 -2.31
N GLU A 159 4.21 -20.69 -3.26
CA GLU A 159 5.31 -19.77 -2.98
C GLU A 159 4.85 -18.59 -2.12
N TRP A 160 3.63 -18.10 -2.33
CA TRP A 160 3.05 -17.06 -1.48
C TRP A 160 2.84 -17.53 -0.04
N MET A 161 2.25 -18.71 0.15
CA MET A 161 2.05 -19.32 1.47
C MET A 161 3.38 -19.58 2.16
N ARG A 162 4.39 -20.09 1.43
CA ARG A 162 5.74 -20.25 1.95
C ARG A 162 6.33 -18.92 2.44
N ARG A 163 6.22 -17.84 1.66
CA ARG A 163 6.68 -16.48 2.03
C ARG A 163 5.95 -15.95 3.27
N LEU A 164 4.64 -16.18 3.37
CA LEU A 164 3.82 -15.79 4.53
C LEU A 164 4.32 -16.45 5.82
N HIS A 165 4.55 -17.77 5.80
CA HIS A 165 5.02 -18.52 6.96
C HIS A 165 6.50 -18.28 7.31
N THR A 166 7.33 -17.91 6.35
CA THR A 166 8.76 -17.63 6.61
C THR A 166 8.95 -16.29 7.33
N ARG A 167 8.01 -15.35 7.16
CA ARG A 167 8.17 -13.98 7.66
C ARG A 167 8.04 -13.91 9.18
N GLU A 168 6.96 -14.47 9.72
CA GLU A 168 6.65 -14.43 11.16
C GLU A 168 5.86 -15.71 11.52
N ASP A 169 6.04 -16.21 12.74
CA ASP A 169 5.14 -17.23 13.30
C ASP A 169 3.76 -16.58 13.46
N MET A 170 2.78 -17.07 12.69
CA MET A 170 1.43 -16.53 12.67
C MET A 170 0.44 -17.52 13.25
N SER A 171 -0.48 -17.04 14.07
CA SER A 171 -1.65 -17.81 14.49
C SER A 171 -2.58 -18.09 13.30
N GLU A 172 -3.38 -19.15 13.40
CA GLU A 172 -4.40 -19.46 12.39
C GLU A 172 -5.39 -18.30 12.18
N LYS A 173 -5.80 -17.62 13.26
CA LYS A 173 -6.66 -16.43 13.20
C LYS A 173 -6.01 -15.31 12.39
N GLU A 174 -4.72 -15.07 12.58
CA GLU A 174 -4.00 -14.04 11.84
C GLU A 174 -3.85 -14.40 10.36
N LEU A 175 -3.58 -15.67 10.06
CA LEU A 175 -3.55 -16.17 8.69
C LEU A 175 -4.90 -15.94 8.00
N LEU A 176 -6.00 -16.35 8.63
CA LEU A 176 -7.36 -16.14 8.09
C LEU A 176 -7.68 -14.66 7.85
N ASN A 177 -7.27 -13.77 8.75
CA ASN A 177 -7.44 -12.32 8.55
C ASN A 177 -6.65 -11.82 7.32
N ARG A 178 -5.40 -12.26 7.16
CA ARG A 178 -4.55 -11.88 6.02
C ARG A 178 -5.11 -12.43 4.70
N LEU A 179 -5.60 -13.67 4.69
CA LEU A 179 -6.26 -14.28 3.53
C LEU A 179 -7.57 -13.55 3.19
N THR A 180 -8.39 -13.20 4.18
CA THR A 180 -9.62 -12.41 3.99
C THR A 180 -9.30 -11.06 3.33
N THR A 181 -8.28 -10.36 3.83
CA THR A 181 -7.80 -9.11 3.23
C THR A 181 -7.29 -9.32 1.81
N ALA A 182 -6.56 -10.41 1.55
CA ALA A 182 -6.07 -10.76 0.21
C ALA A 182 -7.23 -11.03 -0.77
N VAL A 183 -8.26 -11.77 -0.38
CA VAL A 183 -9.46 -12.04 -1.20
C VAL A 183 -10.18 -10.74 -1.56
N ARG A 184 -10.46 -9.90 -0.55
CA ARG A 184 -11.07 -8.58 -0.77
C ARG A 184 -10.23 -7.75 -1.74
N MET A 185 -8.91 -7.79 -1.56
CA MET A 185 -7.99 -7.03 -2.38
C MET A 185 -7.95 -7.49 -3.82
N LEU A 186 -7.73 -8.79 -4.04
CA LEU A 186 -7.70 -9.40 -5.37
C LEU A 186 -9.00 -9.14 -6.13
N ARG A 187 -10.16 -9.31 -5.47
CA ARG A 187 -11.48 -8.99 -6.07
C ARG A 187 -11.57 -7.52 -6.50
N ALA A 188 -11.14 -6.59 -5.65
CA ALA A 188 -11.19 -5.16 -5.96
C ALA A 188 -10.27 -4.79 -7.14
N VAL A 189 -9.00 -5.23 -7.11
CA VAL A 189 -8.03 -4.87 -8.16
C VAL A 189 -8.34 -5.54 -9.50
N LEU A 190 -8.83 -6.79 -9.51
CA LEU A 190 -9.19 -7.52 -10.72
C LEU A 190 -10.42 -6.94 -11.44
N ASN A 191 -11.30 -6.25 -10.70
CA ASN A 191 -12.49 -5.58 -11.24
C ASN A 191 -12.20 -4.14 -11.69
N SER A 192 -10.96 -3.66 -11.56
CA SER A 192 -10.56 -2.31 -11.95
C SER A 192 -9.53 -2.34 -13.09
N LYS A 193 -9.71 -1.42 -14.04
CA LYS A 193 -8.76 -1.21 -15.14
C LYS A 193 -7.60 -0.29 -14.77
N ARG A 194 -7.63 0.31 -13.57
CA ARG A 194 -6.63 1.30 -13.12
C ARG A 194 -5.29 0.66 -12.75
N PHE A 195 -5.32 -0.59 -12.29
CA PHE A 195 -4.12 -1.28 -11.82
C PHE A 195 -3.39 -1.96 -12.96
N VAL A 196 -2.07 -1.83 -12.96
CA VAL A 196 -1.14 -2.63 -13.77
C VAL A 196 -0.61 -3.77 -12.91
N PHE A 197 -0.63 -4.99 -13.41
CA PHE A 197 -0.22 -6.18 -12.68
C PHE A 197 1.20 -6.59 -13.08
N VAL A 198 1.99 -6.98 -12.08
CA VAL A 198 3.35 -7.51 -12.29
C VAL A 198 3.55 -8.74 -11.40
N VAL A 199 4.04 -9.83 -11.98
CA VAL A 199 4.39 -11.03 -11.21
C VAL A 199 5.76 -10.86 -10.57
N ASN A 200 5.86 -11.11 -9.27
CA ASN A 200 7.09 -11.06 -8.49
C ASN A 200 7.82 -12.41 -8.45
N ASP A 201 8.28 -12.83 -9.63
CA ASP A 201 9.12 -14.02 -9.81
C ASP A 201 10.63 -13.67 -9.82
N SER A 202 10.98 -12.50 -10.37
CA SER A 202 12.33 -11.92 -10.29
C SER A 202 12.26 -10.46 -9.85
N LEU A 203 13.00 -10.13 -8.79
CA LEU A 203 13.07 -8.77 -8.26
C LEU A 203 13.58 -7.78 -9.32
N GLU A 204 14.58 -8.19 -10.09
CA GLU A 204 15.20 -7.40 -11.16
C GLU A 204 14.20 -7.10 -12.27
N GLN A 205 13.40 -8.09 -12.67
CA GLN A 205 12.36 -7.90 -13.69
C GLN A 205 11.26 -6.96 -13.20
N VAL A 206 10.83 -7.09 -11.94
CA VAL A 206 9.84 -6.17 -11.36
C VAL A 206 10.36 -4.75 -11.35
N VAL A 207 11.59 -4.52 -10.87
CA VAL A 207 12.24 -3.20 -10.84
C VAL A 207 12.30 -2.59 -12.23
N SER A 208 12.77 -3.36 -13.22
CA SER A 208 12.81 -2.94 -14.62
C SER A 208 11.43 -2.60 -15.18
N ALA A 209 10.40 -3.38 -14.83
CA ALA A 209 9.04 -3.11 -15.26
C ALA A 209 8.51 -1.80 -14.67
N VAL A 210 8.75 -1.52 -13.39
CA VAL A 210 8.37 -0.24 -12.77
C VAL A 210 9.05 0.94 -13.48
N ASP A 211 10.34 0.82 -13.77
CA ASP A 211 11.12 1.82 -14.52
C ASP A 211 10.58 2.05 -15.94
N ASP A 212 10.15 0.99 -16.62
CA ASP A 212 9.58 1.06 -17.96
C ASP A 212 8.20 1.74 -17.95
N TYR A 213 7.30 1.34 -17.03
CA TYR A 213 5.98 1.94 -16.88
C TYR A 213 6.05 3.43 -16.52
N ILE A 214 6.92 3.82 -15.58
CA ILE A 214 7.06 5.24 -15.21
C ILE A 214 7.66 6.08 -16.35
N SER A 215 8.39 5.44 -17.27
CA SER A 215 8.94 6.08 -18.47
C SER A 215 7.97 6.06 -19.66
N GLY A 216 6.75 5.55 -19.47
CA GLY A 216 5.68 5.52 -20.47
C GLY A 216 5.70 4.33 -21.42
N LYS A 217 6.53 3.31 -21.18
CA LYS A 217 6.47 2.06 -21.93
C LYS A 217 5.34 1.17 -21.39
N THR A 218 4.76 0.35 -22.25
CA THR A 218 3.70 -0.59 -21.86
C THR A 218 4.14 -2.04 -22.06
N HIS A 219 3.66 -2.93 -21.19
CA HIS A 219 3.93 -4.37 -21.25
C HIS A 219 2.62 -5.16 -21.21
N ASP A 220 1.69 -4.87 -22.12
CA ASP A 220 0.31 -5.39 -22.11
C ASP A 220 0.25 -6.92 -21.97
N THR A 221 1.13 -7.66 -22.66
CA THR A 221 1.18 -9.13 -22.52
C THR A 221 1.58 -9.57 -21.11
N HIS A 222 2.52 -8.88 -20.46
CA HIS A 222 2.94 -9.20 -19.09
C HIS A 222 1.83 -8.85 -18.09
N ASP A 223 1.13 -7.72 -18.27
CA ASP A 223 -0.04 -7.35 -17.46
C ASP A 223 -1.15 -8.41 -17.57
N ILE A 224 -1.47 -8.86 -18.79
CA ILE A 224 -2.49 -9.89 -19.03
C ILE A 224 -2.14 -11.19 -18.30
N LEU A 225 -0.89 -11.65 -18.42
CA LEU A 225 -0.42 -12.87 -17.74
C LEU A 225 -0.45 -12.68 -16.22
N ALA A 226 -0.01 -11.54 -15.71
CA ALA A 226 -0.03 -11.25 -14.28
C ALA A 226 -1.45 -11.18 -13.69
N ARG A 227 -2.42 -10.66 -14.46
CA ARG A 227 -3.84 -10.72 -14.09
C ARG A 227 -4.37 -12.14 -14.04
N GLN A 228 -3.95 -13.01 -14.96
CA GLN A 228 -4.29 -14.43 -14.90
C GLN A 228 -3.71 -15.07 -13.65
N THR A 229 -2.44 -14.81 -13.33
CA THR A 229 -1.81 -15.26 -12.07
C THR A 229 -2.60 -14.79 -10.85
N ALA A 230 -3.05 -13.52 -10.81
CA ALA A 230 -3.86 -13.01 -9.71
C ALA A 230 -5.24 -13.70 -9.60
N ARG A 231 -5.86 -14.08 -10.73
CA ARG A 231 -7.11 -14.87 -10.74
C ARG A 231 -6.87 -16.27 -10.21
N THR A 232 -5.85 -16.96 -10.70
CA THR A 232 -5.46 -18.29 -10.20
C THR A 232 -5.14 -18.25 -8.71
N LEU A 233 -4.48 -17.20 -8.24
CA LEU A 233 -4.21 -17.00 -6.82
C LEU A 233 -5.50 -16.86 -6.01
N LEU A 234 -6.46 -16.06 -6.49
CA LEU A 234 -7.77 -15.90 -5.85
C LEU A 234 -8.54 -17.23 -5.80
N ASP A 235 -8.56 -17.96 -6.91
CA ASP A 235 -9.25 -19.25 -7.01
C ASP A 235 -8.65 -20.27 -6.03
N ALA A 236 -7.32 -20.35 -5.95
CA ALA A 236 -6.62 -21.22 -5.01
C ALA A 236 -6.93 -20.88 -3.55
N ILE A 237 -7.02 -19.59 -3.19
CA ILE A 237 -7.43 -19.19 -1.82
C ILE A 237 -8.82 -19.73 -1.51
N ILE A 238 -9.77 -19.55 -2.43
CA ILE A 238 -11.17 -19.98 -2.22
C ILE A 238 -11.27 -21.51 -2.16
N GLU A 239 -10.49 -22.24 -2.96
CA GLU A 239 -10.44 -23.70 -2.93
C GLU A 239 -9.90 -24.23 -1.60
N HIS A 240 -8.79 -23.69 -1.10
CA HIS A 240 -8.18 -24.11 0.16
C HIS A 240 -8.94 -23.60 1.40
N TYR A 241 -9.64 -22.46 1.29
CA TYR A 241 -10.33 -21.79 2.39
C TYR A 241 -11.75 -21.35 1.98
N PRO A 242 -12.68 -22.30 1.73
CA PRO A 242 -14.01 -22.00 1.19
C PRO A 242 -14.87 -21.11 2.10
N GLN A 243 -14.56 -21.05 3.40
CA GLN A 243 -15.19 -20.14 4.36
C GLN A 243 -14.92 -18.65 4.09
N LEU A 244 -13.98 -18.32 3.20
CA LEU A 244 -13.62 -16.94 2.84
C LEU A 244 -14.35 -16.43 1.58
N MET A 245 -15.22 -17.25 0.99
CA MET A 245 -16.01 -16.89 -0.20
C MET A 245 -16.98 -15.74 0.11
#